data_AF-A0A7K8KZ90-F1
#
_entry.id   AF-A0A7K8KZ90-F1
#
_cell.length_a   1.000
_cell.length_b   1.000
_cell.length_c   1.000
_cell.angle_alpha   90.00
_cell.angle_beta   90.00
_cell.angle_gamma   90.00
#
_symmetry.space_group_name_H-M   'P 1'
#
loop_
_entity.id
_entity.type
_entity.pdbx_description
1 polymer ?
#
loop_
_entity_poly.entity_id
_entity_poly.type
_entity_poly.pdbx_seq_one_letter_code
_entity_poly.pdbx_strand_id
1 'polypeptide(L)'
;KIFQAVVSCVGHDGTIYIIPKSFEIELNKLMTEIQSNFKCLLGLLEPYCWKKGEACVIRGSDTMWYRGKVVELGGNTLQVQYIDHGCIEKIPQCHLYPTTLYTHIPPFCIPCQLYKTVPNGNFWQQEAVDCLQELLTDEEVEIHVQELPDNPWGKLSISLYFGGMSLSSFMAYQKYCVAEDCQDISELVRFYIPVLPSYTLPPLPVPGDTFPVRVTHLVSPKEVYICLDPSKNLMKPSTTEGDASCDSELESLDEALKWCNKSVESFPLLTHFQTEMPCLVEYQDGLWYRAKLLSIEEYDPVKVLVQFVDYGNFSVVPASRLRHIPYRLLKYPIQAVRALLAGFKPALHDKNVKRIPYSPEWSEEALWAMMACVEGKQLSASMLALSPEVTISLYEDDKNLVHMKLIEMGLADLDE
;
A
#
# COMPACT_ATOMS: atom_id res chain seq x y z
N LYS A 1 -14.66 20.63 -17.01
CA LYS A 1 -15.49 20.93 -15.80
C LYS A 1 -15.06 19.97 -14.70
N ILE A 2 -14.89 20.45 -13.46
CA ILE A 2 -14.43 19.61 -12.33
C ILE A 2 -15.55 19.51 -11.30
N PHE A 3 -15.80 18.31 -10.78
CA PHE A 3 -16.76 18.09 -9.68
C PHE A 3 -16.45 16.80 -8.92
N GLN A 4 -17.01 16.68 -7.72
CA GLN A 4 -16.88 15.50 -6.86
C GLN A 4 -18.06 14.54 -7.11
N ALA A 5 -17.77 13.24 -7.15
CA ALA A 5 -18.75 12.19 -7.35
C ALA A 5 -18.41 10.95 -6.51
N VAL A 6 -19.39 10.08 -6.32
CA VAL A 6 -19.18 8.74 -5.77
C VAL A 6 -19.29 7.74 -6.92
N VAL A 7 -18.37 6.78 -6.99
CA VAL A 7 -18.47 5.69 -7.96
C VAL A 7 -19.44 4.64 -7.40
N SER A 8 -20.59 4.47 -8.05
CA SER A 8 -21.61 3.54 -7.59
C SER A 8 -21.31 2.09 -7.97
N CYS A 9 -20.67 1.85 -9.12
CA CYS A 9 -20.15 0.55 -9.51
C CYS A 9 -19.37 0.62 -10.82
N VAL A 10 -18.68 -0.48 -11.14
CA VAL A 10 -17.96 -0.67 -12.41
C VAL A 10 -18.56 -1.85 -13.17
N GLY A 11 -18.93 -1.61 -14.43
CA GLY A 11 -19.47 -2.62 -15.33
C GLY A 11 -18.42 -3.62 -15.82
N HIS A 12 -18.88 -4.79 -16.26
CA HIS A 12 -18.03 -5.85 -16.83
C HIS A 12 -17.29 -5.42 -18.11
N ASP A 13 -17.74 -4.35 -18.76
CA ASP A 13 -17.10 -3.75 -19.94
C ASP A 13 -16.15 -2.60 -19.56
N GLY A 14 -15.85 -2.41 -18.27
CA GLY A 14 -15.03 -1.32 -17.73
C GLY A 14 -15.72 0.04 -17.70
N THR A 15 -17.04 0.12 -17.94
CA THR A 15 -17.79 1.37 -17.76
C THR A 15 -17.84 1.75 -16.28
N ILE A 16 -17.47 2.98 -15.97
CA ILE A 16 -17.51 3.50 -14.59
C ILE A 16 -18.82 4.25 -14.41
N TYR A 17 -19.61 3.89 -13.41
CA TYR A 17 -20.89 4.52 -13.13
C TYR A 17 -20.73 5.45 -11.92
N ILE A 18 -20.94 6.75 -12.15
CA ILE A 18 -20.75 7.77 -11.10
C ILE A 18 -22.06 8.46 -10.75
N ILE A 19 -22.16 8.90 -9.51
CA ILE A 19 -23.25 9.75 -9.00
C ILE A 19 -22.62 11.04 -8.49
N PRO A 20 -22.88 12.20 -9.13
CA PRO A 20 -22.39 13.49 -8.64
C PRO A 20 -22.86 13.74 -7.20
N LYS A 21 -21.98 14.24 -6.33
CA LYS A 21 -22.35 14.54 -4.93
C LYS A 21 -23.54 15.50 -4.81
N SER A 22 -23.71 16.39 -5.80
CA SER A 22 -24.86 17.30 -5.86
C SER A 22 -26.22 16.59 -5.94
N PHE A 23 -26.26 15.34 -6.40
CA PHE A 23 -27.48 14.56 -6.61
C PHE A 23 -27.80 13.59 -5.47
N GLU A 24 -26.89 13.39 -4.52
CA GLU A 24 -27.02 12.41 -3.45
C GLU A 24 -28.30 12.62 -2.61
N ILE A 25 -28.59 13.86 -2.26
CA ILE A 25 -29.80 14.21 -1.48
C ILE A 25 -31.07 13.90 -2.26
N GLU A 26 -31.10 14.17 -3.57
CA GLU A 26 -32.27 13.93 -4.42
C GLU A 26 -32.48 12.44 -4.68
N LEU A 27 -31.39 11.71 -4.93
CA LEU A 27 -31.41 10.26 -5.05
C LEU A 27 -31.95 9.61 -3.77
N ASN A 28 -31.46 10.00 -2.60
CA ASN A 28 -31.92 9.46 -1.31
C ASN A 28 -33.42 9.70 -1.08
N LYS A 29 -33.93 10.89 -1.48
CA LYS A 29 -35.37 11.18 -1.43
C LYS A 29 -36.15 10.26 -2.37
N LEU A 30 -35.74 10.13 -3.63
CA LEU A 30 -36.39 9.25 -4.60
C LEU A 30 -36.41 7.79 -4.09
N MET A 31 -35.27 7.30 -3.59
CA MET A 31 -35.16 5.93 -3.07
C MET A 31 -36.13 5.69 -1.91
N THR A 32 -36.26 6.66 -0.99
CA THR A 32 -37.21 6.60 0.12
C THR A 32 -38.67 6.58 -0.35
N GLU A 33 -39.01 7.41 -1.35
CA GLU A 33 -40.35 7.45 -1.93
C GLU A 33 -40.72 6.15 -2.65
N ILE A 34 -39.80 5.59 -3.45
CA ILE A 34 -39.99 4.30 -4.12
C ILE A 34 -40.28 3.20 -3.08
N GLN A 35 -39.50 3.14 -2.00
CA GLN A 35 -39.71 2.12 -0.95
C GLN A 35 -41.07 2.25 -0.24
N SER A 36 -41.54 3.48 -0.05
CA SER A 36 -42.77 3.75 0.70
C SER A 36 -44.01 3.46 -0.14
N ASN A 37 -43.99 3.83 -1.41
CA ASN A 37 -45.15 3.75 -2.29
C ASN A 37 -45.33 2.36 -2.93
N PHE A 38 -44.24 1.65 -3.25
CA PHE A 38 -44.34 0.41 -4.03
C PHE A 38 -44.70 -0.83 -3.21
N LYS A 39 -44.46 -0.82 -1.88
CA LYS A 39 -44.89 -1.90 -0.98
C LYS A 39 -46.40 -2.16 -0.99
N CYS A 40 -47.21 -1.16 -1.37
CA CYS A 40 -48.67 -1.22 -1.36
C CYS A 40 -49.30 -1.74 -2.66
N LEU A 41 -48.51 -1.88 -3.74
CA LEU A 41 -49.01 -2.10 -5.12
C LEU A 41 -48.90 -3.56 -5.61
N LEU A 42 -48.51 -4.49 -4.74
CA LEU A 42 -48.18 -5.87 -5.12
C LEU A 42 -49.42 -6.76 -5.27
N GLY A 43 -49.88 -6.95 -6.50
CA GLY A 43 -50.76 -8.06 -6.92
C GLY A 43 -49.98 -9.28 -7.45
N LEU A 44 -50.67 -10.40 -7.69
CA LEU A 44 -50.11 -11.57 -8.36
C LEU A 44 -49.62 -11.19 -9.76
N LEU A 45 -48.31 -11.34 -10.01
CA LEU A 45 -47.70 -11.14 -11.32
C LEU A 45 -48.09 -12.27 -12.27
N GLU A 46 -48.78 -11.93 -13.35
CA GLU A 46 -48.97 -12.84 -14.49
C GLU A 46 -47.65 -13.01 -15.27
N PRO A 47 -47.48 -14.13 -16.02
CA PRO A 47 -46.30 -14.34 -16.85
C PRO A 47 -46.14 -13.20 -17.88
N TYR A 48 -45.02 -12.47 -17.84
CA TYR A 48 -44.74 -11.34 -18.72
C TYR A 48 -43.59 -11.64 -19.68
N CYS A 49 -43.74 -11.23 -20.95
CA CYS A 49 -42.71 -11.39 -21.98
C CYS A 49 -41.88 -10.11 -22.13
N TRP A 50 -40.71 -10.11 -21.49
CA TRP A 50 -39.79 -8.97 -21.48
C TRP A 50 -39.09 -8.72 -22.81
N LYS A 51 -38.85 -7.45 -23.13
CA LYS A 51 -38.05 -7.00 -24.28
C LYS A 51 -36.76 -6.32 -23.84
N LYS A 52 -35.70 -6.48 -24.64
CA LYS A 52 -34.44 -5.74 -24.43
C LYS A 52 -34.70 -4.23 -24.51
N GLY A 53 -34.20 -3.49 -23.53
CA GLY A 53 -34.36 -2.04 -23.39
C GLY A 53 -35.63 -1.61 -22.66
N GLU A 54 -36.49 -2.55 -22.26
CA GLU A 54 -37.75 -2.22 -21.59
C GLU A 54 -37.52 -1.72 -20.16
N ALA A 55 -38.16 -0.59 -19.81
CA ALA A 55 -38.10 -0.04 -18.47
C ALA A 55 -38.95 -0.85 -17.50
N CYS A 56 -38.47 -1.01 -16.27
CA CYS A 56 -39.10 -1.85 -15.26
C CYS A 56 -38.85 -1.33 -13.85
N VAL A 57 -39.57 -1.90 -12.89
CA VAL A 57 -39.22 -1.82 -11.47
C VAL A 57 -38.57 -3.13 -11.06
N ILE A 58 -37.45 -3.03 -10.36
CA ILE A 58 -36.64 -4.16 -9.90
C ILE A 58 -36.82 -4.30 -8.39
N ARG A 59 -37.03 -5.53 -7.93
CA ARG A 59 -36.79 -5.91 -6.54
C ARG A 59 -35.40 -6.52 -6.44
N GLY A 60 -34.48 -5.77 -5.85
CA GLY A 60 -33.09 -6.19 -5.71
C GLY A 60 -32.95 -7.40 -4.79
N SER A 61 -31.75 -7.98 -4.79
CA SER A 61 -31.36 -9.08 -3.90
C SER A 61 -31.39 -8.66 -2.42
N ASP A 62 -31.15 -7.38 -2.17
CA ASP A 62 -31.35 -6.69 -0.89
C ASP A 62 -32.82 -6.50 -0.49
N THR A 63 -33.77 -6.98 -1.30
CA THR A 63 -35.21 -6.87 -1.14
C THR A 63 -35.80 -5.47 -1.30
N MET A 64 -35.00 -4.50 -1.74
CA MET A 64 -35.40 -3.11 -1.95
C MET A 64 -35.87 -2.87 -3.40
N TRP A 65 -36.63 -1.80 -3.59
CA TRP A 65 -37.24 -1.44 -4.87
C TRP A 65 -36.41 -0.41 -5.63
N TYR A 66 -36.22 -0.61 -6.93
CA TYR A 66 -35.41 0.26 -7.76
C TYR A 66 -36.04 0.51 -9.12
N ARG A 67 -35.67 1.64 -9.75
CA ARG A 67 -35.93 1.85 -11.18
C ARG A 67 -34.92 1.07 -12.00
N GLY A 68 -35.38 0.42 -13.05
CA GLY A 68 -34.57 -0.47 -13.83
C GLY A 68 -34.87 -0.47 -15.32
N LYS A 69 -34.00 -1.11 -16.09
CA LYS A 69 -34.24 -1.48 -17.48
C LYS A 69 -33.66 -2.85 -17.80
N VAL A 70 -34.32 -3.59 -18.68
CA VAL A 70 -33.84 -4.88 -19.17
C VAL A 70 -32.70 -4.66 -20.15
N VAL A 71 -31.53 -5.26 -19.88
CA VAL A 71 -30.34 -5.16 -20.74
C VAL A 71 -30.24 -6.36 -21.67
N GLU A 72 -30.48 -7.56 -21.15
CA GLU A 72 -30.38 -8.80 -21.92
C GLU A 72 -31.38 -9.85 -21.42
N LEU A 73 -31.92 -10.61 -22.37
CA LEU A 73 -32.83 -11.71 -22.10
C LEU A 73 -32.03 -13.00 -21.87
N GLY A 74 -32.18 -13.59 -20.69
CA GLY A 74 -31.78 -14.97 -20.41
C GLY A 74 -33.01 -15.88 -20.26
N GLY A 75 -32.80 -17.18 -20.04
CA GLY A 75 -33.89 -18.15 -19.83
C GLY A 75 -34.76 -17.80 -18.62
N ASN A 76 -34.41 -18.34 -17.44
CA ASN A 76 -35.18 -18.09 -16.20
C ASN A 76 -34.82 -16.78 -15.47
N THR A 77 -33.79 -16.08 -15.93
CA THR A 77 -33.25 -14.86 -15.32
C THR A 77 -32.94 -13.84 -16.41
N LEU A 78 -33.07 -12.57 -16.10
CA LEU A 78 -32.79 -11.46 -17.00
C LEU A 78 -31.64 -10.63 -16.45
N GLN A 79 -30.81 -10.06 -17.32
CA GLN A 79 -29.88 -9.02 -16.90
C GLN A 79 -30.59 -7.68 -16.92
N VAL A 80 -30.57 -7.00 -15.78
CA VAL A 80 -31.22 -5.71 -15.60
C VAL A 80 -30.23 -4.69 -15.07
N GLN A 81 -30.37 -3.45 -15.53
CA GLN A 81 -29.57 -2.34 -15.04
C GLN A 81 -30.41 -1.48 -14.10
N TYR A 82 -29.91 -1.25 -12.89
CA TYR A 82 -30.42 -0.24 -11.97
C TYR A 82 -30.11 1.14 -12.54
N ILE A 83 -31.10 1.88 -13.04
CA ILE A 83 -30.80 3.09 -13.82
C ILE A 83 -30.20 4.22 -12.99
N ASP A 84 -30.46 4.24 -11.68
CA ASP A 84 -30.00 5.28 -10.76
C ASP A 84 -28.62 5.00 -10.15
N HIS A 85 -28.13 3.76 -10.26
CA HIS A 85 -26.83 3.32 -9.74
C HIS A 85 -25.89 2.82 -10.85
N GLY A 86 -26.43 2.43 -11.99
CA GLY A 86 -25.68 1.92 -13.15
C GLY A 86 -25.39 0.41 -13.09
N CYS A 87 -25.55 -0.24 -11.95
CA CYS A 87 -25.14 -1.63 -11.77
C CYS A 87 -26.03 -2.60 -12.55
N ILE A 88 -25.41 -3.67 -13.06
CA ILE A 88 -26.10 -4.70 -13.84
C ILE A 88 -26.11 -5.97 -13.01
N GLU A 89 -27.31 -6.52 -12.78
CA GLU A 89 -27.49 -7.75 -12.02
C GLU A 89 -28.34 -8.75 -12.81
N LYS A 90 -28.08 -10.03 -12.58
CA LYS A 90 -28.87 -11.13 -13.14
C LYS A 90 -29.94 -11.54 -12.15
N ILE A 91 -31.19 -11.21 -12.45
CA ILE A 91 -32.32 -11.32 -11.51
C ILE A 91 -33.42 -12.23 -12.07
N PRO A 92 -34.12 -13.02 -11.23
CA PRO A 92 -35.29 -13.80 -11.64
C PRO A 92 -36.43 -12.92 -12.18
N GLN A 93 -37.15 -13.41 -13.20
CA GLN A 93 -38.26 -12.64 -13.79
C GLN A 93 -39.35 -12.24 -12.78
N CYS A 94 -39.56 -13.03 -11.72
CA CYS A 94 -40.54 -12.74 -10.66
C CYS A 94 -40.18 -11.54 -9.77
N HIS A 95 -38.96 -11.02 -9.87
CA HIS A 95 -38.52 -9.81 -9.16
C HIS A 95 -38.64 -8.54 -10.03
N LEU A 96 -39.14 -8.67 -11.26
CA LEU A 96 -39.31 -7.57 -12.19
C LEU A 96 -40.79 -7.27 -12.38
N TYR A 97 -41.11 -5.98 -12.47
CA TYR A 97 -42.49 -5.49 -12.62
C TYR A 97 -42.55 -4.63 -13.88
N PRO A 98 -43.43 -4.95 -14.84
CA PRO A 98 -43.55 -4.25 -16.13
C PRO A 98 -44.29 -2.92 -15.95
N THR A 99 -43.71 -2.06 -15.12
CA THR A 99 -44.20 -0.72 -14.82
C THR A 99 -43.03 0.24 -14.69
N THR A 100 -43.30 1.52 -14.80
CA THR A 100 -42.29 2.58 -14.70
C THR A 100 -42.67 3.51 -13.57
N LEU A 101 -41.69 3.90 -12.75
CA LEU A 101 -41.87 4.86 -11.67
C LEU A 101 -41.13 6.15 -11.99
N TYR A 102 -41.77 7.29 -11.67
CA TYR A 102 -41.14 8.61 -11.71
C TYR A 102 -40.45 8.92 -13.06
N THR A 103 -41.13 8.68 -14.19
CA THR A 103 -40.57 8.83 -15.55
C THR A 103 -40.15 10.27 -15.90
N HIS A 104 -40.61 11.26 -15.12
CA HIS A 104 -40.22 12.66 -15.26
C HIS A 104 -38.84 12.97 -14.62
N ILE A 105 -38.32 12.09 -13.77
CA ILE A 105 -37.01 12.24 -13.12
C ILE A 105 -35.98 11.49 -13.95
N PRO A 106 -34.91 12.14 -14.45
CA PRO A 106 -33.85 11.46 -15.19
C PRO A 106 -33.08 10.47 -14.29
N PRO A 107 -32.31 9.55 -14.87
CA PRO A 107 -31.39 8.71 -14.11
C PRO A 107 -30.33 9.56 -13.38
N PHE A 108 -30.03 9.22 -12.13
CA PHE A 108 -29.01 9.95 -11.35
C PHE A 108 -27.57 9.51 -11.65
N CYS A 109 -27.42 8.31 -12.20
CA CYS A 109 -26.13 7.75 -12.57
C CYS A 109 -25.67 8.24 -13.95
N ILE A 110 -24.38 8.59 -14.05
CA ILE A 110 -23.72 8.96 -15.29
C ILE A 110 -22.75 7.84 -15.69
N PRO A 111 -22.91 7.22 -16.88
CA PRO A 111 -21.93 6.28 -17.40
C PRO A 111 -20.70 7.03 -17.91
N CYS A 112 -19.52 6.56 -17.54
CA CYS A 112 -18.25 7.20 -17.86
C CYS A 112 -17.27 6.23 -18.50
N GLN A 113 -16.40 6.79 -19.35
CA GLN A 113 -15.23 6.12 -19.90
C GLN A 113 -13.99 6.97 -19.63
N LEU A 114 -12.84 6.31 -19.47
CA LEU A 114 -11.58 7.01 -19.27
C LEU A 114 -11.11 7.67 -20.57
N TYR A 115 -10.81 8.96 -20.49
CA TYR A 115 -10.35 9.75 -21.62
C TYR A 115 -9.03 9.19 -22.15
N LYS A 116 -8.94 9.05 -23.48
CA LYS A 116 -7.74 8.59 -24.21
C LYS A 116 -7.09 7.32 -23.64
N THR A 117 -7.89 6.45 -23.02
CA THR A 117 -7.40 5.22 -22.38
C THR A 117 -7.93 4.02 -23.15
N VAL A 118 -7.01 3.24 -23.74
CA VAL A 118 -7.32 2.08 -24.58
C VAL A 118 -6.91 0.80 -23.85
N PRO A 119 -7.84 -0.07 -23.44
CA PRO A 119 -7.48 -1.31 -22.76
C PRO A 119 -6.71 -2.28 -23.66
N ASN A 120 -5.89 -3.12 -23.03
CA ASN A 120 -5.03 -4.07 -23.73
C ASN A 120 -5.87 -5.15 -24.43
N GLY A 121 -5.75 -5.23 -25.74
CA GLY A 121 -6.61 -6.08 -26.58
C GLY A 121 -7.92 -5.43 -27.01
N ASN A 122 -8.09 -4.12 -26.79
CA ASN A 122 -9.27 -3.32 -27.12
C ASN A 122 -10.55 -3.65 -26.32
N PHE A 123 -10.43 -4.41 -25.23
CA PHE A 123 -11.49 -4.65 -24.25
C PHE A 123 -10.88 -4.78 -22.85
N TRP A 124 -11.64 -4.42 -21.82
CA TRP A 124 -11.20 -4.58 -20.43
C TRP A 124 -11.25 -6.06 -20.06
N GLN A 125 -10.09 -6.61 -19.67
CA GLN A 125 -9.97 -7.99 -19.18
C GLN A 125 -10.55 -8.10 -17.77
N GLN A 126 -10.94 -9.31 -17.37
CA GLN A 126 -11.62 -9.51 -16.08
C GLN A 126 -10.77 -9.03 -14.92
N GLU A 127 -9.47 -9.32 -14.94
CA GLU A 127 -8.51 -8.90 -13.92
C GLU A 127 -8.41 -7.37 -13.78
N ALA A 128 -8.53 -6.66 -14.91
CA ALA A 128 -8.55 -5.21 -14.93
C ALA A 128 -9.86 -4.64 -14.37
N VAL A 129 -10.99 -5.30 -14.68
CA VAL A 129 -12.31 -4.93 -14.15
C VAL A 129 -12.38 -5.18 -12.65
N ASP A 130 -11.87 -6.32 -12.17
CA ASP A 130 -11.81 -6.65 -10.75
C ASP A 130 -10.97 -5.59 -9.99
N CYS A 131 -9.83 -5.20 -10.56
CA CYS A 131 -9.01 -4.11 -10.02
C CYS A 131 -9.75 -2.77 -9.98
N LEU A 132 -10.49 -2.41 -11.04
CA LEU A 132 -11.33 -1.20 -11.06
C LEU A 132 -12.42 -1.27 -9.99
N GLN A 133 -13.05 -2.43 -9.79
CA GLN A 133 -14.09 -2.63 -8.78
C GLN A 133 -13.53 -2.48 -7.36
N GLU A 134 -12.40 -3.11 -7.06
CA GLU A 134 -11.75 -3.03 -5.75
C GLU A 134 -11.32 -1.61 -5.38
N LEU A 135 -10.85 -0.83 -6.36
CA LEU A 135 -10.31 0.51 -6.12
C LEU A 135 -11.35 1.61 -6.03
N LEU A 136 -12.52 1.42 -6.64
CA LEU A 136 -13.45 2.52 -6.89
C LEU A 136 -14.82 2.30 -6.25
N THR A 137 -15.23 1.08 -5.94
CA THR A 137 -16.61 0.87 -5.46
C THR A 137 -16.84 1.62 -4.14
N ASP A 138 -17.87 2.46 -4.12
CA ASP A 138 -18.23 3.36 -3.01
C ASP A 138 -17.17 4.43 -2.65
N GLU A 139 -16.17 4.64 -3.52
CA GLU A 139 -15.14 5.66 -3.32
C GLU A 139 -15.56 7.04 -3.81
N GLU A 140 -15.11 8.06 -3.09
CA GLU A 140 -15.26 9.45 -3.48
C GLU A 140 -14.12 9.87 -4.42
N VAL A 141 -14.51 10.39 -5.59
CA VAL A 141 -13.59 10.67 -6.68
C VAL A 141 -13.78 12.08 -7.23
N GLU A 142 -12.68 12.67 -7.67
CA GLU A 142 -12.69 13.92 -8.41
C GLU A 142 -12.75 13.64 -9.91
N ILE A 143 -13.76 14.22 -10.57
CA ILE A 143 -14.06 14.01 -11.98
C ILE A 143 -13.72 15.26 -12.77
N HIS A 144 -12.84 15.10 -13.75
CA HIS A 144 -12.48 16.12 -14.73
C HIS A 144 -13.10 15.74 -16.07
N VAL A 145 -14.13 16.46 -16.49
CA VAL A 145 -14.79 16.23 -17.78
C VAL A 145 -13.89 16.72 -18.90
N GLN A 146 -13.52 15.80 -19.80
CA GLN A 146 -12.69 16.08 -20.98
C GLN A 146 -13.57 16.27 -22.22
N GLU A 147 -14.44 15.31 -22.52
CA GLU A 147 -15.32 15.36 -23.69
C GLU A 147 -16.74 14.93 -23.34
N LEU A 148 -17.71 15.64 -23.93
CA LEU A 148 -19.12 15.27 -23.86
C LEU A 148 -19.44 14.21 -24.91
N PRO A 149 -20.33 13.24 -24.61
CA PRO A 149 -20.72 12.25 -25.60
C PRO A 149 -21.55 12.88 -26.72
N ASP A 150 -21.39 12.38 -27.94
CA ASP A 150 -22.21 12.79 -29.11
C ASP A 150 -23.71 12.48 -28.90
N ASN A 151 -23.99 11.45 -28.12
CA ASN A 151 -25.32 11.00 -27.76
C ASN A 151 -25.63 11.36 -26.30
N PRO A 152 -26.82 11.93 -25.97
CA PRO A 152 -27.19 12.23 -24.58
C PRO A 152 -27.18 11.02 -23.63
N TRP A 153 -27.27 9.80 -24.16
CA TRP A 153 -27.17 8.54 -23.42
C TRP A 153 -25.81 7.83 -23.56
N GLY A 154 -24.82 8.50 -24.16
CA GLY A 154 -23.47 7.98 -24.34
C GLY A 154 -22.62 8.06 -23.07
N LYS A 155 -21.42 7.47 -23.12
CA LYS A 155 -20.47 7.49 -22.00
C LYS A 155 -19.72 8.83 -21.97
N LEU A 156 -19.70 9.48 -20.81
CA LEU A 156 -18.96 10.71 -20.60
C LEU A 156 -17.44 10.42 -20.56
N SER A 157 -16.65 11.15 -21.34
CA SER A 157 -15.19 10.97 -21.39
C SER A 157 -14.53 11.80 -20.28
N ILE A 158 -13.87 11.13 -19.33
CA ILE A 158 -13.40 11.76 -18.09
C ILE A 158 -11.95 11.39 -17.76
N SER A 159 -11.28 12.30 -17.05
CA SER A 159 -10.13 11.96 -16.22
C SER A 159 -10.62 11.85 -14.78
N LEU A 160 -10.40 10.69 -14.15
CA LEU A 160 -10.84 10.39 -12.80
C LEU A 160 -9.64 10.37 -11.85
N TYR A 161 -9.78 11.03 -10.70
CA TYR A 161 -8.79 11.03 -9.65
C TYR A 161 -9.36 10.48 -8.34
N PHE A 162 -8.69 9.52 -7.72
CA PHE A 162 -9.03 8.94 -6.42
C PHE A 162 -7.85 9.12 -5.47
N GLY A 163 -8.07 9.73 -4.29
CA GLY A 163 -6.98 10.07 -3.38
C GLY A 163 -5.86 10.95 -4.00
N GLY A 164 -6.19 11.75 -5.03
CA GLY A 164 -5.24 12.55 -5.80
C GLY A 164 -4.51 11.80 -6.93
N MET A 165 -4.78 10.51 -7.14
CA MET A 165 -4.14 9.67 -8.16
C MET A 165 -5.00 9.55 -9.42
N SER A 166 -4.39 9.68 -10.60
CA SER A 166 -5.08 9.45 -11.89
C SER A 166 -5.33 7.96 -12.13
N LEU A 167 -6.59 7.59 -12.32
CA LEU A 167 -7.00 6.21 -12.59
C LEU A 167 -6.47 5.68 -13.92
N SER A 168 -6.48 6.51 -14.97
CA SER A 168 -5.94 6.13 -16.29
C SER A 168 -4.45 5.78 -16.23
N SER A 169 -3.69 6.56 -15.46
CA SER A 169 -2.25 6.35 -15.26
C SER A 169 -1.98 5.09 -14.45
N PHE A 170 -2.78 4.85 -13.40
CA PHE A 170 -2.72 3.64 -12.59
C PHE A 170 -2.99 2.37 -13.42
N MET A 171 -4.05 2.38 -14.24
CA MET A 171 -4.43 1.21 -15.06
C MET A 171 -3.40 0.94 -16.16
N ALA A 172 -2.79 2.00 -16.72
CA ALA A 172 -1.72 1.85 -17.70
C ALA A 172 -0.47 1.23 -17.08
N TYR A 173 -0.15 1.60 -15.84
CA TYR A 173 0.98 1.01 -15.10
C TYR A 173 0.83 -0.48 -14.84
N GLN A 174 -0.36 -0.91 -14.43
CA GLN A 174 -0.69 -2.32 -14.24
C GLN A 174 -0.67 -3.13 -15.55
N LYS A 175 -0.36 -2.48 -16.68
CA LYS A 175 -0.39 -3.06 -18.02
C LYS A 175 -1.77 -3.61 -18.36
N TYR A 176 -2.82 -2.91 -17.91
CA TYR A 176 -4.19 -3.18 -18.33
C TYR A 176 -4.63 -2.32 -19.53
N CYS A 177 -3.99 -1.17 -19.76
CA CYS A 177 -4.31 -0.27 -20.86
C CYS A 177 -3.10 0.55 -21.35
N VAL A 178 -3.30 1.29 -22.44
CA VAL A 178 -2.41 2.33 -22.98
C VAL A 178 -3.16 3.67 -22.95
N ALA A 179 -2.56 4.71 -22.39
CA ALA A 179 -3.15 6.06 -22.37
C ALA A 179 -2.33 7.03 -23.24
N GLU A 180 -2.96 7.84 -24.11
CA GLU A 180 -2.23 8.71 -25.05
C GLU A 180 -1.66 9.98 -24.41
N ASP A 181 -2.23 10.49 -23.32
CA ASP A 181 -1.69 11.65 -22.57
C ASP A 181 -0.58 11.23 -21.57
N CYS A 182 0.06 10.10 -21.84
CA CYS A 182 1.28 9.70 -21.17
C CYS A 182 2.50 10.41 -21.74
N GLN A 183 2.56 11.72 -21.55
CA GLN A 183 3.86 12.40 -21.50
C GLN A 183 4.57 11.88 -20.24
N ASP A 184 5.62 11.10 -20.47
CA ASP A 184 6.54 10.51 -19.49
C ASP A 184 5.94 9.67 -18.34
N ILE A 185 5.48 8.47 -18.72
CA ILE A 185 5.26 7.33 -17.79
C ILE A 185 6.53 6.99 -16.99
N SER A 186 7.72 7.29 -17.50
CA SER A 186 8.94 7.04 -16.73
C SER A 186 9.01 7.86 -15.44
N GLU A 187 8.37 9.03 -15.38
CA GLU A 187 8.41 9.93 -14.22
C GLU A 187 7.13 9.89 -13.38
N LEU A 188 5.94 9.82 -14.00
CA LEU A 188 4.66 9.89 -13.29
C LEU A 188 4.17 8.56 -12.69
N VAL A 189 4.66 7.43 -13.20
CA VAL A 189 4.13 6.09 -12.88
C VAL A 189 5.00 5.29 -11.88
N ARG A 190 6.08 5.87 -11.38
CA ARG A 190 6.77 5.35 -10.16
C ARG A 190 5.88 5.31 -8.92
N PHE A 191 4.70 5.93 -8.93
CA PHE A 191 4.03 6.31 -7.69
C PHE A 191 2.87 5.43 -7.20
N TYR A 192 2.15 4.60 -7.97
CA TYR A 192 0.78 4.25 -7.50
C TYR A 192 0.18 2.82 -7.62
N ILE A 193 0.87 1.76 -8.08
CA ILE A 193 0.94 0.55 -7.22
C ILE A 193 2.42 0.36 -7.01
N PRO A 194 2.96 0.84 -5.89
CA PRO A 194 4.37 0.61 -5.74
C PRO A 194 4.49 -0.90 -5.50
N VAL A 195 5.29 -1.58 -6.33
CA VAL A 195 6.34 -2.37 -5.69
C VAL A 195 6.96 -1.35 -4.75
N LEU A 196 6.48 -1.34 -3.49
CA LEU A 196 6.91 -0.39 -2.46
C LEU A 196 8.42 -0.35 -2.61
N PRO A 197 8.99 0.79 -3.03
CA PRO A 197 10.40 0.82 -3.34
C PRO A 197 11.11 0.25 -2.13
N SER A 198 11.93 -0.77 -2.38
CA SER A 198 12.72 -1.36 -1.32
C SER A 198 13.47 -0.22 -0.64
N TYR A 199 13.58 -0.31 0.68
CA TYR A 199 14.26 0.74 1.40
C TYR A 199 15.68 0.95 0.84
N THR A 200 16.08 2.22 0.76
CA THR A 200 17.43 2.57 0.31
C THR A 200 18.40 2.54 1.48
N LEU A 201 19.64 2.13 1.21
CA LEU A 201 20.73 2.27 2.17
C LEU A 201 21.10 3.75 2.35
N PRO A 202 21.53 4.15 3.56
CA PRO A 202 22.11 5.47 3.74
C PRO A 202 23.46 5.57 2.99
N PRO A 203 23.92 6.78 2.65
CA PRO A 203 25.24 6.96 2.06
C PRO A 203 26.31 6.43 3.03
N LEU A 204 26.99 5.37 2.61
CA LEU A 204 28.03 4.72 3.39
C LEU A 204 29.37 5.46 3.14
N PRO A 205 30.18 5.68 4.19
CA PRO A 205 31.54 6.25 4.05
C PRO A 205 32.42 5.43 3.11
N VAL A 206 33.52 6.01 2.62
CA VAL A 206 34.45 5.25 1.76
C VAL A 206 35.32 4.31 2.59
N PRO A 207 35.77 3.18 2.02
CA PRO A 207 36.73 2.30 2.70
C PRO A 207 37.97 3.06 3.17
N GLY A 208 38.35 2.87 4.43
CA GLY A 208 39.47 3.55 5.09
C GLY A 208 39.05 4.71 6.00
N ASP A 209 37.87 5.31 5.81
CA ASP A 209 37.38 6.39 6.67
C ASP A 209 36.85 5.84 8.00
N THR A 210 37.11 6.58 9.09
CA THR A 210 36.55 6.30 10.42
C THR A 210 35.39 7.25 10.70
N PHE A 211 34.26 6.71 11.15
CA PHE A 211 33.03 7.46 11.37
C PHE A 211 32.31 7.01 12.65
N PRO A 212 31.60 7.94 13.33
CA PRO A 212 30.87 7.61 14.54
C PRO A 212 29.64 6.75 14.23
N VAL A 213 29.45 5.68 15.01
CA VAL A 213 28.33 4.75 14.90
C VAL A 213 27.80 4.36 16.27
N ARG A 214 26.56 3.88 16.28
CA ARG A 214 25.99 3.15 17.41
C ARG A 214 25.52 1.79 16.93
N VAL A 215 25.79 0.75 17.71
CA VAL A 215 25.24 -0.59 17.44
C VAL A 215 23.81 -0.63 17.98
N THR A 216 22.84 -0.92 17.13
CA THR A 216 21.42 -0.96 17.48
C THR A 216 20.90 -2.38 17.69
N HIS A 217 21.50 -3.36 17.01
CA HIS A 217 21.14 -4.77 17.15
C HIS A 217 22.36 -5.67 16.91
N LEU A 218 22.40 -6.81 17.59
CA LEU A 218 23.43 -7.84 17.49
C LEU A 218 22.75 -9.14 17.07
N VAL A 219 23.21 -9.73 15.96
CA VAL A 219 22.75 -11.04 15.48
C VAL A 219 23.68 -12.13 16.01
N SER A 220 24.99 -11.92 15.86
CA SER A 220 26.05 -12.77 16.42
C SER A 220 27.21 -11.89 16.86
N PRO A 221 28.22 -12.41 17.57
CA PRO A 221 29.41 -11.62 17.90
C PRO A 221 30.06 -10.95 16.67
N LYS A 222 30.00 -11.58 15.49
CA LYS A 222 30.59 -11.08 14.24
C LYS A 222 29.62 -10.28 13.37
N GLU A 223 28.32 -10.30 13.66
CA GLU A 223 27.28 -9.70 12.82
C GLU A 223 26.42 -8.71 13.61
N VAL A 224 26.46 -7.44 13.19
CA VAL A 224 25.83 -6.31 13.89
C VAL A 224 25.01 -5.46 12.95
N TYR A 225 24.06 -4.71 13.51
CA TYR A 225 23.43 -3.57 12.85
C TYR A 225 23.96 -2.28 13.45
N ILE A 226 24.45 -1.39 12.59
CA ILE A 226 24.98 -0.09 12.96
C ILE A 226 24.09 1.04 12.44
N CYS A 227 23.95 2.08 13.24
CA CYS A 227 23.35 3.34 12.85
C CYS A 227 24.44 4.40 12.74
N LEU A 228 24.50 5.07 11.58
CA LEU A 228 25.30 6.26 11.37
C LEU A 228 24.67 7.41 12.15
N ASP A 229 25.46 8.21 12.88
CA ASP A 229 24.92 9.35 13.62
C ASP A 229 24.36 10.42 12.64
N PRO A 230 23.05 10.72 12.68
CA PRO A 230 22.43 11.67 11.75
C PRO A 230 22.93 13.11 11.95
N SER A 231 23.52 13.44 13.09
CA SER A 231 23.96 14.81 13.41
C SER A 231 25.10 15.34 12.51
N LYS A 232 25.79 14.46 11.75
CA LYS A 232 26.86 14.86 10.82
C LYS A 232 26.52 14.72 9.33
N ASN A 233 25.36 14.17 8.96
CA ASN A 233 24.95 13.99 7.56
C ASN A 233 24.36 15.25 6.88
N LEU A 234 24.51 16.43 7.51
CA LEU A 234 24.19 17.74 6.93
C LEU A 234 25.26 18.20 5.92
N MET A 235 25.48 17.43 4.86
CA MET A 235 25.98 18.02 3.60
C MET A 235 24.76 18.49 2.80
N LYS A 236 24.42 19.76 3.00
CA LYS A 236 23.40 20.48 2.23
C LYS A 236 23.72 20.40 0.72
N PRO A 237 22.79 19.98 -0.15
CA PRO A 237 22.80 20.45 -1.53
C PRO A 237 22.50 21.96 -1.50
N SER A 238 23.39 22.74 -2.11
CA SER A 238 23.26 24.18 -2.23
C SER A 238 21.94 24.59 -2.90
N THR A 239 21.31 25.59 -2.30
CA THR A 239 20.16 26.37 -2.75
C THR A 239 20.17 26.74 -4.24
N THR A 240 19.04 26.54 -4.92
CA THR A 240 18.53 27.49 -5.92
C THR A 240 17.04 27.70 -5.65
N GLU A 241 16.65 28.97 -5.61
CA GLU A 241 15.37 29.48 -5.12
C GLU A 241 14.22 29.25 -6.09
N GLY A 242 13.01 29.13 -5.52
CA GLY A 242 11.73 29.41 -6.19
C GLY A 242 10.84 28.19 -6.35
N ASP A 243 9.89 27.99 -5.43
CA ASP A 243 8.50 28.43 -5.62
C ASP A 243 7.68 28.09 -4.35
N ALA A 244 6.77 28.98 -3.96
CA ALA A 244 6.00 28.86 -2.74
C ALA A 244 4.78 27.95 -2.97
N SER A 245 4.88 26.69 -2.56
CA SER A 245 3.76 25.76 -2.47
C SER A 245 3.57 25.29 -1.02
N CYS A 246 2.31 25.20 -0.61
CA CYS A 246 1.83 24.82 0.72
C CYS A 246 1.98 23.32 1.02
N ASP A 247 3.19 22.79 0.92
CA ASP A 247 3.58 21.47 1.42
C ASP A 247 4.72 21.72 2.41
N SER A 248 4.41 21.82 3.71
CA SER A 248 5.45 21.90 4.73
C SER A 248 6.18 20.55 4.75
N GLU A 249 7.28 20.48 4.00
CA GLU A 249 8.20 19.35 3.98
C GLU A 249 8.58 18.99 5.42
N LEU A 250 8.14 17.83 5.92
CA LEU A 250 8.61 17.32 7.21
C LEU A 250 10.13 17.12 7.09
N GLU A 251 10.89 17.92 7.85
CA GLU A 251 12.34 18.09 7.66
C GLU A 251 13.12 16.85 8.10
N SER A 252 12.53 15.99 8.95
CA SER A 252 13.19 14.79 9.49
C SER A 252 12.32 13.54 9.50
N LEU A 253 12.97 12.37 9.51
CA LEU A 253 12.30 11.07 9.67
C LEU A 253 11.52 10.99 11.00
N ASP A 254 12.05 11.58 12.08
CA ASP A 254 11.41 11.59 13.40
C ASP A 254 10.07 12.35 13.38
N GLU A 255 10.01 13.50 12.71
CA GLU A 255 8.77 14.24 12.51
C GLU A 255 7.76 13.48 11.64
N ALA A 256 8.24 12.82 10.58
CA ALA A 256 7.40 11.98 9.72
C ALA A 256 6.80 10.80 10.48
N LEU A 257 7.59 10.14 11.33
CA LEU A 257 7.11 9.05 12.18
C LEU A 257 6.14 9.53 13.26
N LYS A 258 6.38 10.70 13.88
CA LYS A 258 5.43 11.31 14.83
C LYS A 258 4.09 11.62 14.18
N TRP A 259 4.09 12.12 12.95
CA TRP A 259 2.85 12.33 12.20
C TRP A 259 2.15 10.99 11.89
N CYS A 260 2.88 9.98 11.41
CA CYS A 260 2.31 8.67 11.11
C CYS A 260 1.67 8.02 12.34
N ASN A 261 2.32 8.11 13.50
CA ASN A 261 1.78 7.60 14.76
C ASN A 261 0.48 8.30 15.19
N LYS A 262 0.30 9.57 14.86
CA LYS A 262 -0.94 10.31 15.15
C LYS A 262 -2.09 9.97 14.20
N SER A 263 -1.79 9.53 12.99
CA SER A 263 -2.78 9.28 11.93
C SER A 263 -2.90 7.80 11.58
N VAL A 264 -2.41 6.90 12.42
CA VAL A 264 -2.23 5.48 12.07
C VAL A 264 -3.54 4.74 11.77
N GLU A 265 -4.63 5.17 12.37
CA GLU A 265 -5.97 4.60 12.13
C GLU A 265 -6.44 4.80 10.68
N SER A 266 -5.92 5.82 9.99
CA SER A 266 -6.22 6.08 8.58
C SER A 266 -5.48 5.15 7.59
N PHE A 267 -4.44 4.43 8.04
CA PHE A 267 -3.69 3.54 7.17
C PHE A 267 -4.31 2.14 7.14
N PRO A 268 -4.56 1.54 5.97
CA PRO A 268 -5.18 0.24 5.88
C PRO A 268 -4.31 -0.87 6.48
N LEU A 269 -4.96 -1.94 6.96
CA LEU A 269 -4.29 -3.16 7.36
C LEU A 269 -3.61 -3.82 6.16
N LEU A 270 -2.51 -4.52 6.41
CA LEU A 270 -1.82 -5.26 5.37
C LEU A 270 -2.57 -6.55 5.02
N THR A 271 -2.98 -6.71 3.76
CA THR A 271 -3.70 -7.89 3.27
C THR A 271 -2.84 -8.82 2.41
N HIS A 272 -1.66 -8.34 1.98
CA HIS A 272 -0.72 -9.07 1.13
C HIS A 272 0.63 -9.21 1.84
N PHE A 273 1.15 -10.44 1.94
CA PHE A 273 2.35 -10.76 2.72
C PHE A 273 3.51 -11.22 1.83
N GLN A 274 3.98 -10.32 0.96
CA GLN A 274 5.14 -10.58 0.11
C GLN A 274 6.44 -10.35 0.88
N THR A 275 7.40 -11.29 0.75
CA THR A 275 8.76 -11.13 1.26
C THR A 275 9.41 -9.84 0.74
N GLU A 276 10.15 -9.17 1.62
CA GLU A 276 10.78 -7.84 1.44
C GLU A 276 9.81 -6.65 1.31
N MET A 277 8.49 -6.85 1.45
CA MET A 277 7.53 -5.75 1.38
C MET A 277 7.71 -4.79 2.57
N PRO A 278 7.89 -3.47 2.33
CA PRO A 278 7.85 -2.44 3.36
C PRO A 278 6.48 -2.33 4.05
N CYS A 279 6.46 -2.11 5.36
CA CYS A 279 5.23 -1.96 6.14
C CYS A 279 5.44 -1.10 7.39
N LEU A 280 4.33 -0.74 8.05
CA LEU A 280 4.31 -0.22 9.41
C LEU A 280 3.95 -1.32 10.39
N VAL A 281 4.64 -1.35 11.53
CA VAL A 281 4.43 -2.36 12.59
C VAL A 281 4.32 -1.69 13.94
N GLU A 282 3.29 -2.06 14.70
CA GLU A 282 3.13 -1.66 16.09
C GLU A 282 4.10 -2.44 17.00
N TYR A 283 4.89 -1.72 17.79
CA TYR A 283 5.81 -2.28 18.77
C TYR A 283 5.21 -2.30 20.19
N GLN A 284 5.97 -2.80 21.17
CA GLN A 284 5.49 -3.02 22.54
C GLN A 284 5.17 -1.73 23.30
N ASP A 285 5.73 -0.59 22.88
CA ASP A 285 5.44 0.74 23.41
C ASP A 285 4.19 1.38 22.81
N GLY A 286 3.49 0.68 21.92
CA GLY A 286 2.30 1.16 21.22
C GLY A 286 2.60 2.14 20.08
N LEU A 287 3.88 2.34 19.74
CA LEU A 287 4.28 3.14 18.60
C LEU A 287 4.47 2.28 17.35
N TRP A 288 4.31 2.91 16.20
CA TRP A 288 4.42 2.32 14.88
C TRP A 288 5.75 2.70 14.23
N TYR A 289 6.43 1.68 13.71
CA TYR A 289 7.77 1.77 13.15
C TYR A 289 7.83 1.22 11.73
N ARG A 290 8.84 1.66 10.96
CA ARG A 290 9.12 1.13 9.63
C ARG A 290 9.73 -0.26 9.75
N ALA A 291 9.19 -1.20 8.99
CA ALA A 291 9.72 -2.56 8.91
C ALA A 291 9.59 -3.10 7.49
N LYS A 292 10.21 -4.25 7.25
CA LYS A 292 9.94 -5.08 6.07
C LYS A 292 9.54 -6.48 6.48
N LEU A 293 8.69 -7.09 5.67
CA LEU A 293 8.27 -8.48 5.83
C LEU A 293 9.40 -9.40 5.38
N LEU A 294 9.62 -10.49 6.11
CA LEU A 294 10.59 -11.52 5.71
C LEU A 294 9.87 -12.82 5.33
N SER A 295 9.10 -13.38 6.26
CA SER A 295 8.43 -14.68 6.10
C SER A 295 7.15 -14.73 6.94
N ILE A 296 6.26 -15.66 6.58
CA ILE A 296 5.12 -16.06 7.41
C ILE A 296 5.56 -17.25 8.27
N GLU A 297 5.49 -17.11 9.58
CA GLU A 297 5.91 -18.15 10.55
C GLU A 297 4.74 -19.07 10.93
N GLU A 298 3.53 -18.52 11.04
CA GLU A 298 2.30 -19.26 11.37
C GLU A 298 1.15 -18.75 10.50
N TYR A 299 0.21 -19.64 10.11
CA TYR A 299 -0.90 -19.31 9.21
C TYR A 299 -2.27 -19.19 9.90
N ASP A 300 -2.41 -19.68 11.14
CA ASP A 300 -3.68 -19.65 11.88
C ASP A 300 -3.47 -19.50 13.41
N PRO A 301 -3.58 -18.29 13.98
CA PRO A 301 -3.71 -17.00 13.28
C PRO A 301 -2.41 -16.64 12.53
N VAL A 302 -2.52 -15.86 11.46
CA VAL A 302 -1.35 -15.44 10.67
C VAL A 302 -0.37 -14.64 11.52
N LYS A 303 0.87 -15.12 11.61
CA LYS A 303 2.00 -14.42 12.22
C LYS A 303 3.13 -14.28 11.22
N VAL A 304 3.70 -13.08 11.17
CA VAL A 304 4.68 -12.67 10.17
C VAL A 304 5.96 -12.27 10.89
N LEU A 305 7.09 -12.79 10.42
CA LEU A 305 8.41 -12.33 10.79
C LEU A 305 8.71 -11.03 10.04
N VAL A 306 8.98 -9.98 10.79
CA VAL A 306 9.35 -8.66 10.26
C VAL A 306 10.72 -8.23 10.77
N GLN A 307 11.38 -7.37 10.00
CA GLN A 307 12.60 -6.68 10.41
C GLN A 307 12.35 -5.17 10.51
N PHE A 308 12.63 -4.58 11.66
CA PHE A 308 12.58 -3.13 11.86
C PHE A 308 13.78 -2.48 11.19
N VAL A 309 13.57 -1.77 10.09
CA VAL A 309 14.68 -1.31 9.23
C VAL A 309 15.49 -0.18 9.85
N ASP A 310 14.95 0.50 10.86
CA ASP A 310 15.63 1.60 11.54
C ASP A 310 16.43 1.16 12.77
N TYR A 311 16.26 -0.10 13.19
CA TYR A 311 16.88 -0.65 14.41
C TYR A 311 17.63 -1.96 14.15
N GLY A 312 17.27 -2.69 13.10
CA GLY A 312 17.89 -3.96 12.69
C GLY A 312 17.32 -5.19 13.38
N ASN A 313 16.55 -5.02 14.46
CA ASN A 313 15.94 -6.14 15.19
C ASN A 313 14.76 -6.76 14.44
N PHE A 314 14.44 -7.98 14.82
CA PHE A 314 13.36 -8.79 14.25
C PHE A 314 12.26 -9.01 15.27
N SER A 315 11.04 -9.27 14.80
CA SER A 315 9.93 -9.66 15.64
C SER A 315 8.92 -10.49 14.86
N VAL A 316 8.24 -11.41 15.54
CA VAL A 316 7.09 -12.13 14.99
C VAL A 316 5.83 -11.46 15.51
N VAL A 317 5.02 -10.91 14.60
CA VAL A 317 3.82 -10.13 14.94
C VAL A 317 2.58 -10.70 14.24
N PRO A 318 1.39 -10.62 14.87
CA PRO A 318 0.15 -10.97 14.18
C PRO A 318 -0.14 -9.99 13.05
N ALA A 319 -0.82 -10.45 11.99
CA ALA A 319 -1.21 -9.61 10.85
C ALA A 319 -2.00 -8.35 11.25
N SER A 320 -2.74 -8.39 12.37
CA SER A 320 -3.49 -7.24 12.90
C SER A 320 -2.60 -6.06 13.34
N ARG A 321 -1.30 -6.29 13.55
CA ARG A 321 -0.31 -5.24 13.90
C ARG A 321 0.47 -4.73 12.68
N LEU A 322 0.06 -5.13 11.48
CA LEU A 322 0.67 -4.70 10.22
C LEU A 322 -0.25 -3.73 9.48
N ARG A 323 0.31 -2.60 9.06
CA ARG A 323 -0.38 -1.61 8.22
C ARG A 323 0.46 -1.26 7.00
N HIS A 324 -0.21 -0.78 5.96
CA HIS A 324 0.47 -0.19 4.81
C HIS A 324 1.32 0.99 5.24
N ILE A 325 2.52 1.11 4.66
CA ILE A 325 3.42 2.24 4.88
C ILE A 325 3.15 3.35 3.85
N PRO A 326 2.94 4.60 4.29
CA PRO A 326 2.86 5.74 3.38
C PRO A 326 4.14 5.94 2.56
N TYR A 327 4.00 6.21 1.26
CA TYR A 327 5.14 6.43 0.36
C TYR A 327 6.11 7.53 0.87
N ARG A 328 5.58 8.58 1.52
CA ARG A 328 6.37 9.66 2.12
C ARG A 328 7.42 9.16 3.13
N LEU A 329 7.22 8.01 3.76
CA LEU A 329 8.20 7.40 4.67
C LEU A 329 9.29 6.60 3.95
N LEU A 330 9.10 6.19 2.70
CA LEU A 330 10.07 5.40 1.94
C LEU A 330 11.20 6.25 1.34
N LYS A 331 11.00 7.56 1.25
CA LYS A 331 12.04 8.50 0.79
C LYS A 331 13.25 8.57 1.75
N TYR A 332 13.05 8.18 3.01
CA TYR A 332 14.11 8.19 4.01
C TYR A 332 14.88 6.85 3.97
N PRO A 333 16.22 6.86 3.91
CA PRO A 333 17.02 5.64 4.00
C PRO A 333 16.76 4.87 5.30
N ILE A 334 17.06 3.57 5.30
CA ILE A 334 17.08 2.79 6.54
C ILE A 334 18.14 3.36 7.49
N GLN A 335 17.86 3.36 8.79
CA GLN A 335 18.83 3.83 9.78
C GLN A 335 19.78 2.73 10.26
N ALA A 336 19.37 1.46 10.20
CA ALA A 336 20.18 0.33 10.65
C ALA A 336 20.78 -0.44 9.47
N VAL A 337 22.11 -0.42 9.34
CA VAL A 337 22.85 -1.13 8.30
C VAL A 337 23.48 -2.38 8.88
N ARG A 338 23.20 -3.53 8.27
CA ARG A 338 23.84 -4.81 8.58
C ARG A 338 25.33 -4.76 8.21
N ALA A 339 26.20 -5.11 9.14
CA ALA A 339 27.64 -5.14 8.95
C ALA A 339 28.29 -6.35 9.62
N LEU A 340 29.31 -6.89 8.95
CA LEU A 340 30.22 -7.89 9.51
C LEU A 340 31.42 -7.23 10.16
N LEU A 341 31.81 -7.74 11.32
CA LEU A 341 33.00 -7.28 12.03
C LEU A 341 34.23 -8.09 11.60
N ALA A 342 35.31 -7.38 11.27
CA ALA A 342 36.56 -7.99 10.85
C ALA A 342 37.55 -8.22 11.99
N GLY A 343 38.55 -9.06 11.73
CA GLY A 343 39.74 -9.24 12.58
C GLY A 343 39.65 -10.35 13.62
N PHE A 344 38.51 -11.05 13.72
CA PHE A 344 38.35 -12.15 14.67
C PHE A 344 37.38 -13.22 14.16
N LYS A 345 37.50 -14.40 14.75
CA LYS A 345 36.71 -15.60 14.47
C LYS A 345 36.32 -16.30 15.77
N PRO A 346 35.35 -17.23 15.74
CA PRO A 346 34.97 -17.97 16.94
C PRO A 346 36.17 -18.72 17.52
N ALA A 347 36.26 -18.76 18.85
CA ALA A 347 37.37 -19.43 19.52
C ALA A 347 37.36 -20.94 19.23
N LEU A 348 38.49 -21.46 18.73
CA LEU A 348 38.65 -22.89 18.38
C LEU A 348 38.40 -23.83 19.57
N HIS A 349 38.71 -23.36 20.78
CA HIS A 349 38.67 -24.15 22.02
C HIS A 349 37.76 -23.51 23.08
N ASP A 350 36.61 -22.98 22.66
CA ASP A 350 35.62 -22.45 23.60
C ASP A 350 34.99 -23.58 24.44
N LYS A 351 35.20 -23.54 25.76
CA LYS A 351 34.71 -24.53 26.73
C LYS A 351 33.22 -24.39 27.07
N ASN A 352 32.57 -23.31 26.62
CA ASN A 352 31.17 -23.09 26.89
C ASN A 352 30.30 -24.10 26.11
N VAL A 353 29.34 -24.69 26.84
CA VAL A 353 28.47 -25.75 26.29
C VAL A 353 27.28 -25.16 25.54
N LYS A 354 26.81 -23.98 25.95
CA LYS A 354 25.66 -23.32 25.33
C LYS A 354 26.08 -22.59 24.06
N ARG A 355 25.46 -22.95 22.94
CA ARG A 355 25.73 -22.38 21.62
C ARG A 355 24.52 -21.63 21.10
N ILE A 356 24.78 -20.61 20.29
CA ILE A 356 23.72 -19.86 19.62
C ILE A 356 23.06 -20.81 18.59
N PRO A 357 21.75 -21.11 18.68
CA PRO A 357 21.12 -22.15 17.85
C PRO A 357 21.28 -21.95 16.33
N TYR A 358 21.30 -20.70 15.88
CA TYR A 358 21.43 -20.32 14.46
C TYR A 358 22.87 -19.96 14.06
N SER A 359 23.83 -19.99 14.98
CA SER A 359 25.25 -19.68 14.75
C SER A 359 26.10 -20.49 15.74
N PRO A 360 26.09 -21.84 15.60
CA PRO A 360 26.60 -22.76 16.62
C PRO A 360 28.11 -22.67 16.85
N GLU A 361 28.83 -22.00 15.96
CA GLU A 361 30.24 -21.66 16.11
C GLU A 361 30.50 -20.70 17.28
N TRP A 362 29.52 -19.91 17.70
CA TRP A 362 29.64 -18.98 18.84
C TRP A 362 28.92 -19.49 20.09
N SER A 363 29.48 -19.22 21.27
CA SER A 363 28.78 -19.40 22.55
C SER A 363 27.78 -18.27 22.82
N GLU A 364 26.78 -18.56 23.65
CA GLU A 364 25.92 -17.52 24.22
C GLU A 364 26.76 -16.50 25.01
N GLU A 365 27.79 -16.97 25.75
CA GLU A 365 28.71 -16.13 26.50
C GLU A 365 29.46 -15.12 25.62
N ALA A 366 29.91 -15.52 24.42
CA ALA A 366 30.53 -14.62 23.45
C ALA A 366 29.56 -13.52 22.99
N LEU A 367 28.28 -13.87 22.75
CA LEU A 367 27.24 -12.91 22.39
C LEU A 367 26.99 -11.90 23.51
N TRP A 368 26.81 -12.37 24.76
CA TRP A 368 26.59 -11.49 25.91
C TRP A 368 27.78 -10.56 26.16
N ALA A 369 29.01 -11.07 26.04
CA ALA A 369 30.22 -10.27 26.15
C ALA A 369 30.25 -9.17 25.08
N MET A 370 29.88 -9.50 23.85
CA MET A 370 29.79 -8.53 22.76
C MET A 370 28.70 -7.48 23.00
N MET A 371 27.52 -7.90 23.45
CA MET A 371 26.43 -6.98 23.84
C MET A 371 26.90 -5.97 24.88
N ALA A 372 27.54 -6.44 25.96
CA ALA A 372 28.09 -5.57 27.01
C ALA A 372 29.17 -4.61 26.48
N CYS A 373 29.89 -5.00 25.43
CA CYS A 373 30.90 -4.13 24.82
C CYS A 373 30.30 -2.98 24.02
N VAL A 374 29.11 -3.15 23.43
CA VAL A 374 28.52 -2.17 22.49
C VAL A 374 27.29 -1.43 23.02
N GLU A 375 26.55 -2.02 23.96
CA GLU A 375 25.25 -1.52 24.42
C GLU A 375 25.36 -0.12 25.03
N GLY A 376 24.53 0.81 24.53
CA GLY A 376 24.46 2.18 25.03
C GLY A 376 25.69 3.05 24.75
N LYS A 377 26.68 2.55 24.00
CA LYS A 377 27.92 3.29 23.72
C LYS A 377 27.91 3.95 22.35
N GLN A 378 28.55 5.12 22.29
CA GLN A 378 28.95 5.73 21.03
C GLN A 378 30.31 5.15 20.64
N LEU A 379 30.38 4.53 19.47
CA LEU A 379 31.57 3.87 18.96
C LEU A 379 32.01 4.53 17.64
N SER A 380 33.15 4.09 17.14
CA SER A 380 33.63 4.48 15.81
C SER A 380 33.82 3.24 14.95
N ALA A 381 33.44 3.30 13.69
CA ALA A 381 33.67 2.24 12.72
C ALA A 381 34.61 2.70 11.63
N SER A 382 35.50 1.83 11.17
CA SER A 382 36.26 2.02 9.93
C SER A 382 35.80 1.00 8.90
N MET A 383 35.53 1.45 7.69
CA MET A 383 35.01 0.59 6.63
C MET A 383 36.13 -0.11 5.88
N LEU A 384 35.98 -1.41 5.68
CA LEU A 384 36.97 -2.25 4.99
C LEU A 384 36.47 -2.68 3.61
N ALA A 385 35.21 -3.10 3.51
CA ALA A 385 34.60 -3.55 2.26
C ALA A 385 33.12 -3.19 2.20
N LEU A 386 32.64 -2.89 0.99
CA LEU A 386 31.23 -2.60 0.69
C LEU A 386 30.49 -3.78 0.04
N SER A 387 31.23 -4.71 -0.58
CA SER A 387 30.68 -5.84 -1.34
C SER A 387 31.59 -7.07 -1.16
N PRO A 388 31.05 -8.29 -0.99
CA PRO A 388 29.63 -8.67 -1.08
C PRO A 388 28.77 -8.26 0.11
N GLU A 389 29.36 -8.05 1.29
CA GLU A 389 28.69 -7.57 2.50
C GLU A 389 29.51 -6.44 3.15
N VAL A 390 28.82 -5.49 3.79
CA VAL A 390 29.49 -4.37 4.47
C VAL A 390 30.34 -4.92 5.61
N THR A 391 31.65 -4.71 5.53
CA THR A 391 32.61 -5.21 6.52
C THR A 391 33.31 -4.03 7.18
N ILE A 392 33.33 -4.02 8.51
CA ILE A 392 33.87 -2.91 9.31
C ILE A 392 34.78 -3.41 10.44
N SER A 393 35.66 -2.53 10.88
CA SER A 393 36.32 -2.62 12.18
C SER A 393 35.63 -1.67 13.16
N LEU A 394 35.29 -2.15 14.35
CA LEU A 394 34.59 -1.37 15.38
C LEU A 394 35.55 -1.00 16.51
N TYR A 395 35.56 0.26 16.91
CA TYR A 395 36.48 0.86 17.87
C TYR A 395 35.74 1.52 19.03
N GLU A 396 36.27 1.32 20.23
CA GLU A 396 36.00 2.10 21.43
C GLU A 396 37.09 3.20 21.52
N ASP A 397 36.68 4.46 21.72
CA ASP A 397 37.55 5.64 21.84
C ASP A 397 38.58 5.83 20.69
N ASP A 398 38.19 5.50 19.44
CA ASP A 398 39.01 5.62 18.21
C ASP A 398 40.34 4.84 18.21
N LYS A 399 40.56 3.96 19.19
CA LYS A 399 41.85 3.26 19.35
C LYS A 399 41.73 1.77 19.62
N ASN A 400 40.75 1.36 20.44
CA ASN A 400 40.67 -0.02 20.90
C ASN A 400 39.63 -0.79 20.11
N LEU A 401 40.05 -1.84 19.41
CA LEU A 401 39.14 -2.71 18.70
C LEU A 401 38.21 -3.42 19.69
N VAL A 402 36.90 -3.30 19.48
CA VAL A 402 35.87 -3.82 20.39
C VAL A 402 36.02 -5.33 20.60
N HIS A 403 36.37 -6.07 19.54
CA HIS A 403 36.51 -7.52 19.60
C HIS A 403 37.71 -8.00 20.44
N MET A 404 38.67 -7.11 20.78
CA MET A 404 39.84 -7.51 21.59
C MET A 404 39.43 -8.00 22.97
N LYS A 405 38.36 -7.43 23.55
CA LYS A 405 37.79 -7.90 24.82
C LYS A 405 37.32 -9.36 24.75
N LEU A 406 36.72 -9.78 23.62
CA LEU A 406 36.30 -11.17 23.44
C LEU A 406 37.52 -12.10 23.36
N ILE A 407 38.61 -11.65 22.72
CA ILE A 407 39.85 -12.42 22.62
C ILE A 407 40.51 -12.56 23.99
N GLU A 408 40.58 -11.48 24.77
CA GLU A 408 41.11 -11.49 26.15
C GLU A 408 40.32 -12.44 27.07
N MET A 409 39.00 -12.56 26.83
CA MET A 409 38.12 -13.49 27.55
C MET A 409 38.21 -14.93 27.02
N GLY A 410 38.96 -15.19 25.94
CA GLY A 410 39.05 -16.51 25.29
C GLY A 410 37.77 -16.95 24.58
N LEU A 411 36.92 -15.98 24.22
CA LEU A 411 35.64 -16.20 23.54
C LEU A 411 35.74 -16.03 22.02
N ALA A 412 36.87 -15.49 21.54
CA ALA A 412 37.22 -15.34 20.13
C ALA A 412 38.71 -15.54 19.90
N ASP A 413 39.09 -15.92 18.68
CA ASP A 413 40.48 -15.93 18.21
C ASP A 413 40.69 -14.84 17.15
N LEU A 414 41.93 -14.36 16.97
CA LEU A 414 42.27 -13.48 15.85
C LEU A 414 42.07 -14.22 14.51
N ASP A 415 41.50 -13.50 13.54
CA ASP A 415 41.45 -13.93 12.14
C ASP A 415 42.78 -13.50 11.52
N GLU A 416 43.61 -14.47 11.12
CA GLU A 416 44.95 -14.24 10.55
C GLU A 416 44.91 -13.73 9.11
#